data_AF-J9DYH2-F1
#
_entry.id   AF-J9DYH2-F1
#
_cell.length_a   1.000
_cell.length_b   1.000
_cell.length_c   1.000
_cell.angle_alpha   90.00
_cell.angle_beta   90.00
_cell.angle_gamma   90.00
#
_symmetry.space_group_name_H-M   'P 1'
#
loop_
_entity.id
_entity.type
_entity.pdbx_description
1 polymer ?
#
loop_
_entity_poly.entity_id
_entity_poly.type
_entity_poly.pdbx_seq_one_letter_code
_entity_poly.pdbx_strand_id
1 'polypeptide(L)'
;MNHSAQEEIIEKSWLVVKVLQIIHEFNPTERCLTLANNTTYIAAKGDYSELDYTTKIFENLINLAASFHCMQLDNRQLALLSALLIYNPKNVKECKEKIDKVHMELWKCLQSISEMHDDDSIDLFYWPNLLVRISQLLVTVTNMRGFFEMKIILMQ
;
A
#
# COMPACT_ATOMS: atom_id res chain seq x y z
N MET A 1 15.70 14.43 12.42
CA MET A 1 15.00 13.52 13.34
C MET A 1 16.05 12.87 14.19
N ASN A 2 15.73 12.52 15.43
CA ASN A 2 16.62 11.66 16.21
C ASN A 2 16.49 10.20 15.73
N HIS A 3 17.42 9.35 16.17
CA HIS A 3 17.47 7.94 15.79
C HIS A 3 16.20 7.18 16.21
N SER A 4 15.74 7.41 17.45
CA SER A 4 14.53 6.80 18.01
C SER A 4 13.29 7.03 17.13
N ALA A 5 13.06 8.26 16.66
CA ALA A 5 11.94 8.55 15.77
C ALA A 5 12.10 7.89 14.38
N GLN A 6 13.32 7.69 13.88
CA GLN A 6 13.56 6.96 12.64
C GLN A 6 13.22 5.48 12.79
N GLU A 7 13.64 4.86 13.89
CA GLU A 7 13.32 3.46 14.20
C GLU A 7 11.79 3.27 14.34
N GLU A 8 11.10 4.16 15.05
CA GLU A 8 9.64 4.09 15.23
C GLU A 8 8.89 4.20 13.88
N ILE A 9 9.36 5.06 12.98
CA ILE A 9 8.82 5.19 11.62
C ILE A 9 8.99 3.87 10.86
N ILE A 10 10.19 3.30 10.85
CA ILE A 10 10.49 2.07 10.11
C ILE A 10 9.64 0.91 10.66
N GLU A 11 9.64 0.72 11.98
CA GLU A 11 8.90 -0.35 12.65
C GLU A 11 7.40 -0.31 12.35
N LYS A 12 6.81 0.89 12.27
CA LYS A 12 5.36 1.01 12.05
C LYS A 12 4.94 1.07 10.59
N SER A 13 5.84 1.45 9.68
CA SER A 13 5.53 1.63 8.26
C SER A 13 5.96 0.48 7.35
N TRP A 14 6.91 -0.37 7.76
CA TRP A 14 7.49 -1.37 6.86
C TRP A 14 6.43 -2.28 6.21
N LEU A 15 5.45 -2.74 6.98
CA LEU A 15 4.46 -3.70 6.49
C LEU A 15 3.57 -3.09 5.41
N VAL A 16 3.09 -1.86 5.61
CA VAL A 16 2.23 -1.20 4.62
C VAL A 16 3.00 -0.89 3.33
N VAL A 17 4.27 -0.52 3.45
CA VAL A 17 5.16 -0.30 2.30
C VAL A 17 5.44 -1.60 1.55
N LYS A 18 5.67 -2.71 2.28
CA LYS A 18 5.85 -4.03 1.66
C LYS A 18 4.59 -4.54 0.97
N VAL A 19 3.41 -4.33 1.54
CA VAL A 19 2.16 -4.67 0.87
C VAL A 19 1.93 -3.80 -0.37
N LEU A 20 2.25 -2.50 -0.32
CA LEU A 20 2.20 -1.64 -1.51
C LEU A 20 3.13 -2.15 -2.62
N GLN A 21 4.34 -2.60 -2.27
CA GLN A 21 5.27 -3.22 -3.22
C GLN A 21 4.67 -4.48 -3.88
N ILE A 22 4.14 -5.41 -3.07
CA ILE A 22 3.50 -6.65 -3.55
C ILE A 22 2.32 -6.33 -4.50
N ILE A 23 1.52 -5.32 -4.15
CA ILE A 23 0.40 -4.84 -4.99
C ILE A 23 0.90 -4.28 -6.32
N HIS A 24 1.99 -3.53 -6.31
CA HIS A 24 2.56 -2.98 -7.54
C HIS A 24 3.10 -4.09 -8.45
N GLU A 25 3.74 -5.11 -7.88
CA GLU A 25 4.31 -6.24 -8.63
C GLU A 25 3.26 -7.28 -9.08
N PHE A 26 1.98 -7.02 -8.81
CA PHE A 26 0.88 -7.90 -9.21
C PHE A 26 0.81 -8.11 -10.72
N ASN A 27 0.69 -9.38 -11.12
CA ASN A 27 0.46 -9.74 -12.51
C ASN A 27 -1.06 -9.86 -12.77
N PRO A 28 -1.66 -8.94 -13.56
CA PRO A 28 -3.10 -8.96 -13.84
C PRO A 28 -3.53 -10.10 -14.76
N THR A 29 -2.64 -10.60 -15.62
CA THR A 29 -2.93 -11.68 -16.57
C THR A 29 -3.10 -13.02 -15.86
N GLU A 30 -2.18 -13.34 -14.97
CA GLU A 30 -2.20 -14.59 -14.20
C GLU A 30 -2.95 -14.47 -12.87
N ARG A 31 -3.33 -13.24 -12.48
CA ARG A 31 -3.90 -12.90 -11.17
C ARG A 31 -3.05 -13.48 -10.04
N CYS A 32 -1.79 -13.07 -9.98
CA CYS A 32 -0.85 -13.60 -9.01
C CYS A 32 0.00 -12.51 -8.33
N LEU A 33 0.45 -12.80 -7.10
CA LEU A 33 1.32 -11.96 -6.29
C LEU A 33 2.71 -12.59 -6.22
N THR A 34 3.73 -11.78 -6.44
CA THR A 34 5.12 -12.14 -6.13
C THR A 34 5.39 -11.82 -4.66
N LEU A 35 5.83 -12.81 -3.89
CA LEU A 35 6.18 -12.66 -2.47
C LEU A 35 7.70 -12.47 -2.33
N ALA A 36 8.14 -11.98 -1.16
CA ALA A 36 9.54 -11.60 -0.92
C ALA A 36 10.56 -12.74 -1.14
N ASN A 37 10.14 -13.99 -0.91
CA ASN A 37 10.93 -15.20 -1.11
C ASN A 37 10.96 -15.69 -2.57
N ASN A 38 10.56 -14.85 -3.54
CA ASN A 38 10.38 -15.17 -4.96
C ASN A 38 9.36 -16.29 -5.24
N THR A 39 8.51 -16.63 -4.27
CA THR A 39 7.36 -17.51 -4.54
C THR A 39 6.19 -16.69 -5.07
N THR A 40 5.39 -17.33 -5.93
CA THR A 40 4.19 -16.72 -6.50
C THR A 40 2.96 -17.33 -5.84
N TYR A 41 2.07 -16.49 -5.32
CA TYR A 41 0.71 -16.90 -4.97
C TYR A 41 -0.20 -16.64 -6.17
N ILE A 42 -0.87 -17.69 -6.65
CA ILE A 42 -1.86 -17.60 -7.74
C ILE A 42 -3.25 -17.64 -7.12
N ALA A 43 -4.14 -16.76 -7.57
CA ALA A 43 -5.51 -16.70 -7.07
C ALA A 43 -6.21 -18.06 -7.13
N ALA A 44 -6.90 -18.41 -6.05
CA ALA A 44 -7.63 -19.65 -5.92
C ALA A 44 -8.81 -19.71 -6.91
N LYS A 45 -9.07 -20.90 -7.46
CA LYS A 45 -10.25 -21.17 -8.29
C LYS A 45 -11.30 -21.86 -7.43
N GLY A 46 -12.13 -21.10 -6.72
CA GLY A 46 -13.14 -21.65 -5.81
C GLY A 46 -13.97 -20.57 -5.10
N ASP A 47 -14.98 -20.97 -4.33
CA ASP A 47 -15.77 -20.05 -3.52
C ASP A 47 -14.93 -19.53 -2.34
N TYR A 48 -14.87 -18.21 -2.19
CA TYR A 48 -14.19 -17.54 -1.09
C TYR A 48 -14.70 -18.03 0.28
N SER A 49 -15.98 -18.39 0.41
CA SER A 49 -16.56 -18.83 1.68
C SER A 49 -15.89 -20.09 2.24
N GLU A 50 -15.45 -20.98 1.35
CA GLU A 50 -14.87 -22.29 1.65
C GLU A 50 -13.36 -22.24 1.93
N LEU A 51 -12.70 -21.12 1.62
CA LEU A 51 -11.27 -20.96 1.79
C LEU A 51 -10.86 -20.90 3.28
N ASP A 52 -9.69 -21.45 3.59
CA ASP A 52 -9.09 -21.29 4.92
C ASP A 52 -8.66 -19.83 5.17
N TYR A 53 -8.39 -19.50 6.42
CA TYR A 53 -8.04 -18.14 6.84
C TYR A 53 -6.82 -17.56 6.11
N THR A 54 -5.78 -18.37 5.87
CA THR A 54 -4.56 -17.91 5.19
C THR A 54 -4.85 -17.60 3.72
N THR A 55 -5.55 -18.50 3.03
CA THR A 55 -5.90 -18.30 1.62
C THR A 55 -6.81 -17.09 1.45
N LYS A 56 -7.76 -16.86 2.37
CA LYS A 56 -8.60 -15.65 2.40
C LYS A 56 -7.78 -14.36 2.48
N ILE A 57 -6.68 -14.35 3.24
CA ILE A 57 -5.78 -13.20 3.32
C ILE A 57 -5.15 -12.90 1.96
N PHE A 58 -4.61 -13.91 1.29
CA PHE A 58 -3.99 -13.73 -0.03
C PHE A 58 -5.02 -13.35 -1.11
N GLU A 59 -6.24 -13.91 -1.08
CA GLU A 59 -7.33 -13.48 -1.96
C GLU A 59 -7.71 -12.01 -1.75
N ASN A 60 -7.75 -11.54 -0.50
CA ASN A 60 -7.99 -10.12 -0.21
C ASN A 60 -6.86 -9.23 -0.74
N LEU A 61 -5.62 -9.69 -0.69
CA LEU A 61 -4.49 -8.97 -1.29
C LEU A 61 -4.55 -8.97 -2.83
N ILE A 62 -4.93 -10.07 -3.46
CA ILE A 62 -5.19 -10.13 -4.91
C ILE A 62 -6.25 -9.11 -5.31
N ASN A 63 -7.36 -9.05 -4.56
CA ASN A 63 -8.46 -8.13 -4.86
C ASN A 63 -8.05 -6.67 -4.66
N LEU A 64 -7.25 -6.38 -3.62
CA LEU A 64 -6.67 -5.07 -3.41
C LEU A 64 -5.68 -4.71 -4.54
N ALA A 65 -4.85 -5.65 -4.98
CA ALA A 65 -3.90 -5.41 -6.05
C ALA A 65 -4.59 -5.14 -7.39
N ALA A 66 -5.64 -5.91 -7.70
CA ALA A 66 -6.46 -5.69 -8.88
C ALA A 66 -7.14 -4.30 -8.86
N SER A 67 -7.58 -3.83 -7.69
CA SER A 67 -8.20 -2.50 -7.58
C SER A 67 -7.21 -1.34 -7.79
N PHE A 68 -5.95 -1.53 -7.38
CA PHE A 68 -4.85 -0.60 -7.65
C PHE A 68 -4.37 -0.66 -9.09
N HIS A 69 -4.35 -1.85 -9.72
CA HIS A 69 -3.96 -1.99 -11.12
C HIS A 69 -4.80 -1.13 -12.07
N CYS A 70 -6.10 -0.99 -11.80
CA CYS A 70 -6.98 -0.10 -12.57
C CYS A 70 -6.59 1.39 -12.49
N MET A 71 -5.84 1.80 -11.47
CA MET A 71 -5.36 3.18 -11.33
C MET A 71 -4.12 3.47 -12.18
N GLN A 72 -3.36 2.45 -12.61
CA GLN A 72 -2.14 2.61 -13.40
C GLN A 72 -1.16 3.64 -12.80
N LEU A 73 -0.91 3.55 -11.48
CA LEU A 73 -0.03 4.50 -10.80
C LEU A 73 1.36 4.47 -11.41
N ASP A 74 1.87 5.65 -11.77
CA ASP A 74 3.24 5.77 -12.28
C ASP A 74 4.28 5.70 -11.14
N ASN A 75 5.56 5.59 -11.50
CA ASN A 75 6.65 5.50 -10.52
C ASN A 75 6.73 6.73 -9.59
N ARG A 76 6.27 7.92 -10.04
CA ARG A 76 6.30 9.15 -9.24
C ARG A 76 5.20 9.12 -8.18
N GLN A 77 3.99 8.73 -8.57
CA GLN A 77 2.84 8.52 -7.70
C GLN A 77 3.12 7.44 -6.66
N LEU A 78 3.72 6.31 -7.08
CA LEU A 78 4.13 5.23 -6.19
C LEU A 78 5.20 5.66 -5.18
N ALA A 79 6.19 6.44 -5.61
CA ALA A 79 7.22 6.97 -4.71
C ALA A 79 6.64 7.93 -3.67
N LEU A 80 5.75 8.85 -4.09
CA LEU A 80 5.06 9.78 -3.19
C LEU A 80 4.12 9.04 -2.23
N LEU A 81 3.37 8.05 -2.72
CA LEU A 81 2.51 7.22 -1.87
C LEU A 81 3.34 6.45 -0.85
N SER A 82 4.47 5.86 -1.25
CA SER A 82 5.39 5.19 -0.33
C SER A 82 5.92 6.16 0.73
N ALA A 83 6.31 7.38 0.33
CA ALA A 83 6.76 8.41 1.26
C ALA A 83 5.65 8.83 2.24
N LEU A 84 4.40 8.96 1.79
CA LEU A 84 3.25 9.24 2.65
C LEU A 84 3.04 8.18 3.71
N LEU A 85 3.15 6.91 3.33
CA LEU A 85 2.99 5.77 4.23
C LEU A 85 4.12 5.71 5.28
N ILE A 86 5.34 6.05 4.88
CA ILE A 86 6.51 6.12 5.77
C ILE A 86 6.37 7.30 6.74
N TYR A 87 6.19 8.51 6.21
CA TYR A 87 6.07 9.75 6.98
C TYR A 87 4.65 9.96 7.54
N ASN A 88 4.01 8.90 8.03
CA ASN A 88 2.70 9.01 8.67
C ASN A 88 2.84 9.56 10.10
N PRO A 89 2.21 10.70 10.43
CA PRO A 89 2.32 11.31 11.75
C PRO A 89 1.77 10.46 12.90
N LYS A 90 0.93 9.46 12.61
CA LYS A 90 0.45 8.49 13.59
C LYS A 90 1.54 7.51 14.03
N ASN A 91 2.63 7.40 13.26
CA ASN A 91 3.72 6.47 13.55
C ASN A 91 4.71 7.04 14.57
N VAL A 92 4.78 8.35 14.78
CA VAL A 92 5.76 8.95 15.69
C VAL A 92 5.12 9.53 16.95
N LYS A 93 5.79 9.37 18.08
CA LYS A 93 5.45 10.09 19.32
C LYS A 93 6.11 11.47 19.37
N GLU A 94 7.38 11.54 18.97
CA GLU A 94 8.18 12.76 18.95
C GLU A 94 8.21 13.38 17.54
N CYS A 95 8.51 14.69 17.46
CA CYS A 95 8.61 15.41 16.17
C CYS A 95 7.33 15.40 15.31
N LYS A 96 6.16 15.07 15.88
CA LYS A 96 4.89 14.93 15.16
C LYS A 96 4.56 16.14 14.28
N GLU A 97 4.72 17.37 14.79
CA GLU A 97 4.45 18.60 14.02
C GLU A 97 5.31 18.71 12.74
N LYS A 98 6.56 18.27 12.81
CA LYS A 98 7.46 18.29 11.65
C LYS A 98 7.03 17.24 10.63
N ILE A 99 6.66 16.06 11.10
CA ILE A 99 6.15 14.97 10.24
C ILE A 99 4.80 15.33 9.63
N ASP A 100 3.89 15.94 10.39
CA ASP A 100 2.61 16.47 9.90
C ASP A 100 2.82 17.43 8.74
N LYS A 101 3.76 18.38 8.85
CA LYS A 101 4.09 19.32 7.76
C LYS A 101 4.58 18.58 6.51
N VAL A 102 5.53 17.67 6.66
CA VAL A 102 6.05 16.87 5.52
C VAL A 102 4.93 16.05 4.89
N HIS A 103 4.11 15.37 5.71
CA HIS A 103 3.01 14.55 5.27
C HIS A 103 1.95 15.37 4.50
N MET A 104 1.61 16.58 4.96
CA MET A 104 0.71 17.47 4.24
C MET A 104 1.26 17.89 2.86
N GLU A 105 2.54 18.24 2.78
CA GLU A 105 3.15 18.62 1.50
C GLU A 105 3.24 17.43 0.52
N LEU A 106 3.54 16.23 1.02
CA LEU A 106 3.48 15.00 0.23
C LEU A 106 2.06 14.72 -0.30
N TRP A 107 1.03 14.97 0.52
CA TRP A 107 -0.38 14.81 0.10
C TRP A 107 -0.75 15.77 -1.02
N LYS A 108 -0.39 17.05 -0.88
CA LYS A 108 -0.61 18.07 -1.92
C LYS A 108 0.13 17.72 -3.21
N CYS A 109 1.37 17.25 -3.10
CA CYS A 109 2.17 16.86 -4.24
C CYS A 109 1.54 15.66 -4.98
N LEU A 110 1.16 14.61 -4.24
CA LEU A 110 0.50 13.44 -4.82
C LEU A 110 -0.81 13.82 -5.50
N GLN A 111 -1.63 14.64 -4.85
CA GLN A 111 -2.88 15.14 -5.44
C GLN A 111 -2.62 15.89 -6.74
N SER A 112 -1.70 16.85 -6.73
CA SER A 112 -1.39 17.67 -7.90
C SER A 112 -0.96 16.82 -9.11
N ILE A 113 -0.12 15.81 -8.91
CA ILE A 113 0.31 14.94 -10.02
C ILE A 113 -0.70 13.84 -10.38
N SER A 114 -1.73 13.65 -9.56
CA SER A 114 -2.82 12.70 -9.84
C SER A 114 -3.97 13.37 -10.59
N GLU A 115 -4.11 14.69 -10.47
CA GLU A 115 -5.14 15.48 -11.16
C GLU A 115 -4.64 16.07 -12.49
N MET A 116 -3.32 16.11 -12.69
CA MET A 116 -2.69 16.55 -13.94
C MET A 116 -2.43 15.36 -14.86
N HIS A 117 -3.09 15.34 -16.02
CA HIS A 117 -2.81 14.40 -17.11
C HIS A 117 -2.19 15.13 -18.31
N ASP A 118 -1.36 14.43 -19.09
CA ASP A 118 -0.57 14.99 -20.19
C ASP A 118 -1.42 15.59 -21.34
N ASP A 119 -2.70 15.24 -21.44
CA ASP A 119 -3.62 15.67 -22.50
C ASP A 119 -4.58 16.83 -22.08
N ASP A 120 -4.24 17.61 -21.04
CA ASP A 120 -5.09 18.67 -20.46
C ASP A 120 -6.49 18.20 -19.98
N SER A 121 -6.78 16.90 -20.03
CA SER A 121 -8.03 16.32 -19.53
C SER A 121 -7.93 16.05 -18.03
N ILE A 122 -8.77 16.72 -17.23
CA ILE A 122 -8.86 16.47 -15.80
C ILE A 122 -9.78 15.26 -15.57
N ASP A 123 -9.25 14.15 -15.02
CA ASP A 123 -10.08 13.08 -14.47
C ASP A 123 -10.49 13.43 -13.04
N LEU A 124 -11.65 14.06 -12.91
CA LEU A 124 -12.24 14.47 -11.63
C LEU A 124 -12.47 13.30 -10.66
N PHE A 125 -12.49 12.06 -11.14
CA PHE A 125 -12.71 10.88 -10.32
C PHE A 125 -11.41 10.15 -9.95
N TYR A 126 -10.29 10.44 -10.60
CA TYR A 126 -9.02 9.76 -10.33
C TYR A 126 -8.58 9.95 -8.88
N TRP A 127 -8.52 11.20 -8.41
CA TRP A 127 -8.11 11.50 -7.04
C TRP A 127 -9.03 10.91 -5.95
N PRO A 128 -10.37 11.10 -6.01
CA PRO A 128 -11.29 10.41 -5.10
C PRO A 128 -11.13 8.89 -5.12
N ASN A 129 -10.93 8.30 -6.30
CA ASN A 129 -10.71 6.86 -6.40
C ASN A 129 -9.43 6.45 -5.69
N LEU A 130 -8.31 7.16 -5.92
CA LEU A 130 -7.03 6.89 -5.26
C LEU A 130 -7.17 6.96 -3.73
N LEU A 131 -7.86 7.95 -3.19
CA LEU A 131 -8.11 8.08 -1.74
C LEU A 131 -8.83 6.86 -1.15
N VAL A 132 -9.83 6.33 -1.87
CA VAL A 132 -10.53 5.10 -1.46
C VAL A 132 -9.57 3.91 -1.44
N ARG A 133 -8.70 3.77 -2.44
CA ARG A 133 -7.75 2.63 -2.52
C ARG A 133 -6.67 2.74 -1.45
N ILE A 134 -6.16 3.94 -1.16
CA ILE A 134 -5.24 4.18 -0.03
C ILE A 134 -5.91 3.80 1.29
N SER A 135 -7.18 4.16 1.49
CA SER A 135 -7.93 3.79 2.69
C SER A 135 -8.12 2.27 2.81
N GLN A 136 -8.46 1.61 1.69
CA GLN A 136 -8.56 0.15 1.62
C GLN A 136 -7.22 -0.54 1.92
N LEU A 137 -6.12 -0.02 1.40
CA LEU A 137 -4.77 -0.51 1.71
C LEU A 137 -4.50 -0.46 3.21
N LEU A 138 -4.73 0.68 3.84
CA LEU A 138 -4.48 0.86 5.27
C LEU A 138 -5.33 -0.09 6.14
N VAL A 139 -6.61 -0.27 5.80
CA VAL A 139 -7.52 -1.18 6.51
C VAL A 139 -7.09 -2.64 6.31
N THR A 140 -6.80 -3.05 5.08
CA THR A 140 -6.36 -4.40 4.74
C THR A 140 -5.08 -4.75 5.48
N VAL A 141 -4.08 -3.87 5.45
CA VAL A 141 -2.82 -4.08 6.17
C VAL A 141 -3.03 -4.16 7.68
N THR A 142 -3.91 -3.32 8.24
CA THR A 142 -4.24 -3.35 9.68
C THR A 142 -4.87 -4.69 10.06
N ASN A 143 -5.82 -5.19 9.27
CA ASN A 143 -6.50 -6.46 9.52
C ASN A 143 -5.58 -7.67 9.38
N MET A 144 -4.58 -7.59 8.51
CA MET A 144 -3.63 -8.68 8.26
C MET A 144 -2.36 -8.58 9.12
N ARG A 145 -2.20 -7.51 9.90
CA ARG A 145 -1.00 -7.25 10.71
C ARG A 145 -0.61 -8.45 11.57
N GLY A 146 -1.55 -9.03 12.31
CA GLY A 146 -1.28 -10.18 13.17
C GLY A 146 -0.80 -11.42 12.40
N PHE A 147 -1.31 -11.64 11.17
CA PHE A 147 -0.84 -12.73 10.31
C PHE A 147 0.61 -12.51 9.87
N PHE A 148 0.95 -11.30 9.42
CA PHE A 148 2.28 -10.97 8.93
C PHE A 148 3.32 -10.88 10.04
N GLU A 149 2.96 -10.39 11.23
CA GLU A 149 3.83 -10.38 12.41
C GLU A 149 4.17 -11.80 12.88
N MET A 150 3.24 -12.76 12.77
CA MET A 150 3.52 -14.17 13.08
C MET A 150 4.33 -14.90 12.01
N LYS A 151 4.26 -14.45 10.75
CA LYS A 151 4.89 -15.10 9.59
C LYS A 151 6.00 -14.26 8.95
N ILE A 152 6.72 -13.44 9.73
CA ILE A 152 7.86 -12.62 9.27
C ILE A 152 8.85 -13.40 8.38
N ILE A 153 8.99 -14.71 8.59
CA ILE A 153 9.85 -15.62 7.81
C ILE A 153 9.43 -15.77 6.33
N LEU A 154 8.18 -15.49 5.96
CA LEU A 154 7.72 -15.54 4.56
C LEU A 154 7.88 -14.21 3.81
N MET A 155 8.27 -13.14 4.51
CA MET A 155 8.44 -11.79 3.97
C MET A 155 9.88 -11.28 3.99
N GLN A 156 10.84 -12.10 4.44
CA GLN A 156 12.29 -11.89 4.34
C GLN A 156 12.86 -12.78 3.23
#